data_AF-A0AAU0QHL1-F1
#
_entry.id   AF-A0AAU0QHL1-F1
#
_cell.length_a   1.000
_cell.length_b   1.000
_cell.length_c   1.000
_cell.angle_alpha   90.00
_cell.angle_beta   90.00
_cell.angle_gamma   90.00
#
_symmetry.space_group_name_H-M   'P 1'
#
loop_
_entity.id
_entity.type
_entity.pdbx_description
1 polymer ?
#
loop_
_entity_poly.entity_id
_entity_poly.type
_entity_poly.pdbx_seq_one_letter_code
_entity_poly.pdbx_strand_id
1 'polypeptide(L)'
;MSETIFGRSNMKGELQSQALRIFSMVMTFVLSITFFMVAAPTARAAAPVQSGVGDIVPGWKPYIGDVPEGLNEGPGRILPVNSEVGEGWCIDLGLPNPNTHSNLYKEARVLTHALPLITKEKLEEIDQWKKDNPNERNKQKLIDEGILAAEELAGERRDTVIHLTKMLIKEHRNKNYNEVNKINHALQILLNSNLGDAERAYHDLYKGSTSAASPGSGLTNENFEALTGYKIGFVGSGSDPSQFYIERTGKSSSPIPKAGPGEYVTVLAPEGYNINTVTKNPSQRVIVPDQPGLD
;
A
#
# COMPACT_ATOMS: atom_id res chain seq x y z
N MET A 1 69.49 33.08 -64.74
CA MET A 1 69.77 31.72 -65.23
C MET A 1 69.49 30.78 -64.06
N SER A 2 68.26 30.27 -63.94
CA SER A 2 67.75 29.02 -64.56
C SER A 2 68.22 27.78 -63.77
N GLU A 3 67.28 27.17 -63.03
CA GLU A 3 66.81 25.77 -63.18
C GLU A 3 67.88 24.66 -63.42
N THR A 4 67.94 23.47 -62.78
CA THR A 4 66.98 22.58 -62.11
C THR A 4 67.77 21.40 -61.46
N ILE A 5 67.11 20.55 -60.64
CA ILE A 5 67.24 19.06 -60.52
C ILE A 5 67.60 18.45 -59.14
N PHE A 6 66.59 17.76 -58.59
CA PHE A 6 66.52 16.49 -57.83
C PHE A 6 67.25 16.22 -56.51
N GLY A 7 66.45 15.62 -55.59
CA GLY A 7 66.91 14.73 -54.52
C GLY A 7 65.73 14.01 -53.82
N ARG A 8 65.16 12.97 -54.46
CA ARG A 8 64.26 11.99 -53.82
C ARG A 8 65.08 11.05 -52.94
N SER A 9 64.70 10.87 -51.68
CA SER A 9 64.89 9.58 -51.00
C SER A 9 63.82 9.34 -49.92
N ASN A 10 63.18 8.18 -50.04
CA ASN A 10 62.62 7.36 -48.95
C ASN A 10 61.65 8.00 -47.94
N MET A 11 60.39 8.14 -48.36
CA MET A 11 59.26 8.35 -47.44
C MET A 11 58.11 7.38 -47.71
N LYS A 12 58.44 6.16 -48.19
CA LYS A 12 57.47 5.07 -48.40
C LYS A 12 57.54 3.97 -47.31
N GLY A 13 58.51 4.03 -46.40
CA GLY A 13 58.68 3.03 -45.34
C GLY A 13 57.88 3.30 -44.05
N GLU A 14 57.57 4.55 -43.73
CA GLU A 14 56.95 4.89 -42.44
C GLU A 14 55.41 4.91 -42.47
N LEU A 15 54.79 5.12 -43.64
CA LEU A 15 53.33 5.16 -43.76
C LEU A 15 52.66 3.77 -43.73
N GLN A 16 53.41 2.69 -43.93
CA GLN A 16 52.87 1.32 -43.78
C GLN A 16 53.00 0.75 -42.36
N SER A 17 53.80 1.39 -41.49
CA SER A 17 53.99 0.94 -40.09
C SER A 17 52.92 1.48 -39.13
N GLN A 18 52.26 2.59 -39.46
CA GLN A 18 51.20 3.17 -38.62
C GLN A 18 49.78 2.67 -38.95
N ALA A 19 49.54 2.18 -40.18
CA ALA A 19 48.24 1.62 -40.55
C ALA A 19 47.97 0.25 -39.91
N LEU A 20 49.02 -0.50 -39.50
CA LEU A 20 48.87 -1.84 -38.93
C LEU A 20 48.72 -1.87 -37.40
N ARG A 21 48.93 -0.73 -36.71
CA ARG A 21 48.75 -0.63 -35.24
C ARG A 21 47.40 -0.07 -34.82
N ILE A 22 46.68 0.62 -35.71
CA ILE A 22 45.32 1.12 -35.42
C ILE A 22 44.26 0.03 -35.67
N PHE A 23 44.54 -0.95 -36.54
CA PHE A 23 43.60 -2.05 -36.81
C PHE A 23 43.53 -3.13 -35.71
N SER A 24 44.49 -3.14 -34.76
CA SER A 24 44.55 -4.12 -33.67
C SER A 24 43.94 -3.63 -32.35
N MET A 25 43.55 -2.35 -32.26
CA MET A 25 42.88 -1.79 -31.06
C MET A 25 41.36 -1.69 -31.20
N VAL A 26 40.81 -1.86 -32.40
CA VAL A 26 39.35 -1.85 -32.65
C VAL A 26 38.74 -3.27 -32.58
N MET A 27 39.57 -4.30 -32.52
CA MET A 27 39.15 -5.72 -32.53
C MET A 27 39.33 -6.41 -31.17
N THR A 28 39.25 -5.64 -30.08
CA THR A 28 39.20 -6.14 -28.69
C THR A 28 38.10 -5.44 -27.85
N PHE A 29 37.14 -4.77 -28.51
CA PHE A 29 36.02 -4.09 -27.81
C PHE A 29 34.63 -4.48 -28.34
N VAL A 30 34.54 -5.51 -29.19
CA VAL A 30 33.27 -6.00 -29.75
C VAL A 30 33.23 -7.53 -29.69
N LEU A 31 33.16 -8.11 -28.48
CA LEU A 31 32.74 -9.51 -28.27
C LEU A 31 32.76 -9.87 -26.76
N SER A 32 31.89 -9.26 -25.97
CA SER A 32 31.46 -9.79 -24.65
C SER A 32 30.35 -8.95 -24.00
N ILE A 33 29.37 -8.51 -24.79
CA ILE A 33 28.03 -8.20 -24.24
C ILE A 33 27.09 -9.27 -24.78
N THR A 34 27.28 -10.49 -24.29
CA THR A 34 26.20 -11.48 -24.27
C THR A 34 25.18 -10.96 -23.27
N PHE A 35 24.22 -10.19 -23.79
CA PHE A 35 22.94 -9.96 -23.14
C PHE A 35 22.25 -11.34 -23.05
N PHE A 36 22.59 -12.12 -22.02
CA PHE A 36 21.70 -13.15 -21.54
C PHE A 36 20.52 -12.42 -20.91
N MET A 37 19.54 -12.02 -21.73
CA MET A 37 18.17 -11.93 -21.23
C MET A 37 17.74 -13.35 -20.90
N VAL A 38 18.13 -13.82 -19.72
CA VAL A 38 17.38 -14.88 -19.05
C VAL A 38 16.07 -14.21 -18.66
N ALA A 39 15.11 -14.22 -19.58
CA ALA A 39 13.71 -14.17 -19.19
C ALA A 39 13.48 -15.46 -18.41
N ALA A 40 13.83 -15.46 -17.13
CA ALA A 40 13.36 -16.49 -16.23
C ALA A 40 11.84 -16.35 -16.26
N PRO A 41 11.08 -17.39 -16.66
CA PRO A 41 9.69 -17.41 -16.27
C PRO A 41 9.73 -17.45 -14.74
N THR A 42 9.57 -16.30 -14.11
CA THR A 42 9.19 -16.24 -12.71
C THR A 42 7.79 -16.85 -12.67
N ALA A 43 7.74 -18.18 -12.58
CA ALA A 43 6.61 -18.86 -12.02
C ALA A 43 6.50 -18.32 -10.60
N ARG A 44 5.78 -17.21 -10.43
CA ARG A 44 5.38 -16.68 -9.14
C ARG A 44 4.55 -17.81 -8.55
N ALA A 45 5.13 -18.58 -7.63
CA ALA A 45 4.37 -19.57 -6.88
C ALA A 45 3.17 -18.83 -6.30
N ALA A 46 1.97 -19.42 -6.44
CA ALA A 46 0.75 -18.85 -5.90
C ALA A 46 1.03 -18.43 -4.44
N ALA A 47 0.88 -17.14 -4.17
CA ALA A 47 1.20 -16.60 -2.85
C ALA A 47 0.42 -17.42 -1.80
N PRO A 48 1.05 -17.78 -0.66
CA PRO A 48 0.32 -18.46 0.40
C PRO A 48 -0.93 -17.65 0.75
N VAL A 49 -2.01 -18.34 1.08
CA VAL A 49 -3.25 -17.69 1.52
C VAL A 49 -2.92 -16.84 2.75
N GLN A 50 -2.96 -15.51 2.60
CA GLN A 50 -2.67 -14.60 3.70
C GLN A 50 -3.99 -14.27 4.40
N SER A 51 -4.02 -14.52 5.70
CA SER A 51 -5.13 -14.14 6.59
C SER A 51 -5.17 -12.64 6.88
N GLY A 52 -4.17 -11.85 6.48
CA GLY A 52 -4.07 -10.44 6.88
C GLY A 52 -3.70 -10.21 8.35
N VAL A 53 -3.66 -11.28 9.15
CA VAL A 53 -3.34 -11.29 10.57
C VAL A 53 -2.40 -12.45 10.88
N GLY A 54 -1.51 -12.25 11.85
CA GLY A 54 -0.51 -13.22 12.28
C GLY A 54 -0.90 -13.92 13.58
N ASP A 55 0.09 -14.01 14.47
CA ASP A 55 -0.01 -14.71 15.74
C ASP A 55 -1.08 -14.11 16.66
N ILE A 56 -1.61 -14.97 17.53
CA ILE A 56 -2.49 -14.56 18.63
C ILE A 56 -1.69 -13.69 19.59
N VAL A 57 -2.28 -12.57 20.05
CA VAL A 57 -1.65 -11.67 21.02
C VAL A 57 -1.76 -12.27 22.42
N PRO A 58 -0.66 -12.73 23.04
CA PRO A 58 -0.73 -13.42 24.33
C PRO A 58 -1.15 -12.48 25.44
N GLY A 59 -2.08 -12.92 26.28
CA GLY A 59 -2.50 -12.15 27.46
C GLY A 59 -3.31 -10.90 27.16
N TRP A 60 -3.73 -10.67 25.91
CA TRP A 60 -4.69 -9.64 25.57
C TRP A 60 -5.98 -9.82 26.37
N LYS A 61 -6.54 -8.70 26.85
CA LYS A 61 -7.79 -8.69 27.61
C LYS A 61 -8.83 -7.84 26.89
N PRO A 62 -10.05 -8.36 26.69
CA PRO A 62 -11.16 -7.59 26.19
C PRO A 62 -11.36 -6.27 26.92
N TYR A 63 -11.58 -5.20 26.16
CA TYR A 63 -12.04 -3.93 26.72
C TYR A 63 -13.57 -3.92 26.73
N ILE A 64 -14.16 -4.18 27.90
CA ILE A 64 -15.61 -4.12 28.09
C ILE A 64 -15.95 -2.74 28.68
N GLY A 65 -16.15 -1.77 27.79
CA GLY A 65 -16.63 -0.43 28.14
C GLY A 65 -18.08 -0.21 27.72
N ASP A 66 -18.73 0.80 28.30
CA ASP A 66 -20.03 1.27 27.83
C ASP A 66 -19.82 2.06 26.54
N VAL A 67 -20.29 1.54 25.39
CA VAL A 67 -20.35 2.31 24.13
C VAL A 67 -21.30 3.49 24.36
N PRO A 68 -20.84 4.75 24.33
CA PRO A 68 -21.71 5.89 24.57
C PRO A 68 -22.89 5.92 23.57
N GLU A 69 -24.09 6.19 24.10
CA GLU A 69 -25.33 6.29 23.32
C GLU A 69 -25.17 7.35 22.21
N GLY A 70 -25.45 6.99 20.95
CA GLY A 70 -25.31 7.88 19.78
C GLY A 70 -24.07 7.69 18.91
N LEU A 71 -23.17 6.75 19.25
CA LEU A 71 -21.98 6.41 18.43
C LEU A 71 -22.19 5.26 17.42
N ASN A 72 -23.40 4.72 17.30
CA ASN A 72 -23.65 3.44 16.61
C ASN A 72 -23.87 3.51 15.08
N GLU A 73 -23.79 4.67 14.42
CA GLU A 73 -24.13 4.77 12.98
C GLU A 73 -23.14 5.64 12.15
N GLY A 74 -22.30 4.99 11.33
CA GLY A 74 -21.44 5.62 10.31
C GLY A 74 -20.01 5.08 10.26
N PRO A 75 -19.25 5.30 9.16
CA PRO A 75 -17.84 4.93 9.07
C PRO A 75 -16.98 5.79 10.00
N GLY A 76 -15.88 5.21 10.50
CA GLY A 76 -15.00 5.88 11.44
C GLY A 76 -15.37 5.63 12.91
N ARG A 77 -16.61 5.24 13.19
CA ARG A 77 -17.12 5.11 14.57
C ARG A 77 -16.64 3.84 15.27
N ILE A 78 -16.64 3.91 16.60
CA ILE A 78 -16.46 2.73 17.45
C ILE A 78 -17.74 1.89 17.41
N LEU A 79 -17.60 0.59 17.22
CA LEU A 79 -18.71 -0.33 17.08
C LEU A 79 -18.61 -1.45 18.10
N PRO A 80 -19.74 -1.89 18.69
CA PRO A 80 -19.76 -3.11 19.46
C PRO A 80 -19.44 -4.31 18.56
N VAL A 81 -18.53 -5.17 19.00
CA VAL A 81 -18.23 -6.44 18.35
C VAL A 81 -19.11 -7.52 18.95
N ASN A 82 -18.90 -7.83 20.25
CA ASN A 82 -19.73 -8.72 21.05
C ASN A 82 -19.48 -8.49 22.55
N SER A 83 -20.24 -9.16 23.42
CA SER A 83 -20.10 -9.02 24.88
C SER A 83 -18.82 -9.64 25.47
N GLU A 84 -18.12 -10.48 24.72
CA GLU A 84 -16.90 -11.17 25.17
C GLU A 84 -15.63 -10.39 24.84
N VAL A 85 -15.59 -9.69 23.70
CA VAL A 85 -14.40 -8.99 23.18
C VAL A 85 -14.55 -7.46 23.22
N GLY A 86 -15.78 -6.96 23.39
CA GLY A 86 -16.08 -5.54 23.57
C GLY A 86 -16.31 -4.80 22.26
N GLU A 87 -15.67 -3.64 22.13
CA GLU A 87 -15.84 -2.68 21.03
C GLU A 87 -14.53 -2.43 20.27
N GLY A 88 -14.63 -1.79 19.10
CA GLY A 88 -13.47 -1.33 18.37
C GLY A 88 -13.80 -0.63 17.06
N TRP A 89 -12.77 -0.40 16.25
CA TRP A 89 -12.87 0.35 14.99
C TRP A 89 -12.65 -0.54 13.78
N CYS A 90 -13.66 -0.61 12.94
CA CYS A 90 -13.63 -1.22 11.62
C CYS A 90 -12.51 -0.63 10.74
N ILE A 91 -11.69 -1.47 10.11
CA ILE A 91 -10.59 -1.04 9.22
C ILE A 91 -10.68 -1.52 7.77
N ASP A 92 -11.74 -2.26 7.40
CA ASP A 92 -11.89 -2.84 6.06
C ASP A 92 -13.10 -2.27 5.32
N LEU A 93 -12.85 -1.31 4.42
CA LEU A 93 -13.91 -0.61 3.70
C LEU A 93 -14.84 -1.56 2.94
N GLY A 94 -16.13 -1.28 3.03
CA GLY A 94 -17.18 -1.98 2.31
C GLY A 94 -17.50 -3.38 2.85
N LEU A 95 -16.80 -3.90 3.87
CA LEU A 95 -17.15 -5.16 4.50
C LEU A 95 -18.28 -5.02 5.54
N PRO A 96 -19.06 -6.08 5.86
CA PRO A 96 -20.12 -6.00 6.86
C PRO A 96 -19.58 -5.67 8.25
N ASN A 97 -20.35 -4.89 9.03
CA ASN A 97 -19.98 -4.52 10.40
C ASN A 97 -19.83 -5.75 11.31
N PRO A 98 -18.94 -5.71 12.32
CA PRO A 98 -18.65 -6.84 13.20
C PRO A 98 -19.89 -7.35 13.95
N ASN A 99 -20.81 -6.46 14.32
CA ASN A 99 -22.05 -6.83 15.02
C ASN A 99 -22.98 -7.75 14.19
N THR A 100 -22.85 -7.78 12.86
CA THR A 100 -23.66 -8.66 12.00
C THR A 100 -23.19 -10.11 12.04
N HIS A 101 -21.93 -10.36 12.42
CA HIS A 101 -21.31 -11.68 12.50
C HIS A 101 -20.43 -11.78 13.76
N SER A 102 -20.99 -11.32 14.88
CA SER A 102 -20.30 -11.09 16.15
C SER A 102 -19.67 -12.37 16.74
N ASN A 103 -20.23 -13.54 16.41
CA ASN A 103 -19.76 -14.86 16.82
C ASN A 103 -18.47 -15.32 16.10
N LEU A 104 -18.02 -14.62 15.05
CA LEU A 104 -16.78 -14.93 14.35
C LEU A 104 -15.54 -14.36 15.05
N TYR A 105 -15.72 -13.47 16.03
CA TYR A 105 -14.63 -12.79 16.72
C TYR A 105 -14.35 -13.46 18.06
N LYS A 106 -13.21 -14.16 18.13
CA LYS A 106 -12.82 -14.96 19.30
C LYS A 106 -11.53 -14.50 19.97
N GLU A 107 -10.58 -14.00 19.18
CA GLU A 107 -9.23 -13.72 19.66
C GLU A 107 -8.59 -12.54 18.94
N ALA A 108 -7.74 -11.83 19.68
CA ALA A 108 -6.94 -10.74 19.15
C ALA A 108 -5.64 -11.28 18.53
N ARG A 109 -5.26 -10.70 17.40
CA ARG A 109 -4.12 -11.12 16.58
C ARG A 109 -3.31 -9.92 16.13
N VAL A 110 -2.05 -10.16 15.78
CA VAL A 110 -1.17 -9.15 15.20
C VAL A 110 -1.66 -8.82 13.79
N LEU A 111 -1.84 -7.54 13.46
CA LEU A 111 -2.08 -7.09 12.09
C LEU A 111 -0.76 -7.18 11.30
N THR A 112 -0.72 -8.06 10.29
CA THR A 112 0.53 -8.32 9.56
C THR A 112 0.50 -7.87 8.11
N HIS A 113 -0.67 -7.89 7.45
CA HIS A 113 -0.76 -7.55 6.03
C HIS A 113 -1.97 -6.68 5.73
N ALA A 114 -1.87 -5.93 4.64
CA ALA A 114 -2.96 -5.17 4.04
C ALA A 114 -2.88 -5.33 2.51
N LEU A 115 -3.95 -4.96 1.77
CA LEU A 115 -3.79 -4.87 0.31
C LEU A 115 -2.73 -3.83 -0.04
N PRO A 116 -2.06 -3.96 -1.20
CA PRO A 116 -1.11 -2.97 -1.66
C PRO A 116 -1.80 -1.61 -1.78
N LEU A 117 -1.06 -0.57 -1.40
CA LEU A 117 -1.48 0.79 -1.72
C LEU A 117 -1.44 0.95 -3.24
N ILE A 118 -2.52 1.48 -3.82
CA ILE A 118 -2.55 1.79 -5.26
C ILE A 118 -1.75 3.05 -5.51
N THR A 119 -0.44 2.90 -5.66
CA THR A 119 0.45 3.97 -6.08
C THR A 119 0.35 4.20 -7.58
N LYS A 120 0.99 5.26 -8.07
CA LYS A 120 1.06 5.52 -9.51
C LYS A 120 1.74 4.37 -10.27
N GLU A 121 2.84 3.86 -9.72
CA GLU A 121 3.59 2.73 -10.29
C GLU A 121 2.71 1.47 -10.32
N LYS A 122 1.90 1.25 -9.27
CA LYS A 122 0.97 0.12 -9.22
C LYS A 122 -0.15 0.25 -10.26
N LEU A 123 -0.67 1.46 -10.51
CA LEU A 123 -1.61 1.69 -11.61
C LEU A 123 -0.97 1.38 -12.96
N GLU A 124 0.27 1.81 -13.18
CA GLU A 124 1.00 1.52 -14.42
C GLU A 124 1.23 0.01 -14.62
N GLU A 125 1.56 -0.72 -13.55
CA GLU A 125 1.66 -2.18 -13.56
C GLU A 125 0.32 -2.86 -13.91
N ILE A 126 -0.78 -2.42 -13.28
CA ILE A 126 -2.13 -2.92 -13.57
C ILE A 126 -2.53 -2.64 -15.02
N ASP A 127 -2.26 -1.43 -15.53
CA ASP A 127 -2.62 -1.03 -16.88
C ASP A 127 -1.76 -1.75 -17.93
N GLN A 128 -0.48 -1.98 -17.64
CA GLN A 128 0.37 -2.80 -18.50
C GLN A 128 -0.14 -4.24 -18.55
N TRP A 129 -0.46 -4.83 -17.39
CA TRP A 129 -1.01 -6.18 -17.32
C TRP A 129 -2.31 -6.32 -18.11
N LYS A 130 -3.22 -5.34 -18.03
CA LYS A 130 -4.48 -5.33 -18.79
C LYS A 130 -4.25 -5.27 -20.31
N LYS A 131 -3.22 -4.55 -20.76
CA LYS A 131 -2.84 -4.50 -22.19
C LYS A 131 -2.30 -5.84 -22.66
N ASP A 132 -1.51 -6.50 -21.83
CA ASP A 132 -0.91 -7.80 -22.14
C ASP A 132 -1.95 -8.93 -22.06
N ASN A 133 -3.02 -8.74 -21.28
CA ASN A 133 -4.09 -9.71 -21.06
C ASN A 133 -5.49 -9.15 -21.38
N PRO A 134 -5.78 -8.72 -22.62
CA PRO A 134 -6.99 -7.96 -22.96
C PRO A 134 -8.31 -8.73 -22.78
N ASN A 135 -8.24 -10.06 -22.74
CA ASN A 135 -9.39 -10.95 -22.54
C ASN A 135 -9.57 -11.36 -21.07
N GLU A 136 -8.64 -11.01 -20.19
CA GLU A 136 -8.69 -11.33 -18.78
C GLU A 136 -9.29 -10.16 -18.00
N ARG A 137 -10.36 -10.43 -17.25
CA ARG A 137 -11.03 -9.44 -16.39
C ARG A 137 -11.08 -9.86 -14.94
N ASN A 138 -10.51 -11.02 -14.60
CA ASN A 138 -10.60 -11.57 -13.27
C ASN A 138 -9.61 -10.88 -12.32
N LYS A 139 -10.13 -10.17 -11.33
CA LYS A 139 -9.34 -9.57 -10.24
C LYS A 139 -8.51 -10.62 -9.47
N GLN A 140 -8.97 -11.87 -9.38
CA GLN A 140 -8.20 -12.94 -8.75
C GLN A 140 -6.90 -13.19 -9.50
N LYS A 141 -6.86 -13.05 -10.82
CA LYS A 141 -5.61 -13.20 -11.58
C LYS A 141 -4.59 -12.13 -11.25
N LEU A 142 -5.00 -10.87 -11.07
CA LEU A 142 -4.10 -9.82 -10.58
C LEU A 142 -3.52 -10.15 -9.19
N ILE A 143 -4.27 -10.84 -8.33
CA ILE A 143 -3.80 -11.31 -7.02
C ILE A 143 -2.85 -12.51 -7.20
N ASP A 144 -3.24 -13.50 -7.99
CA ASP A 144 -2.47 -14.72 -8.25
C ASP A 144 -1.11 -14.39 -8.90
N GLU A 145 -1.08 -13.37 -9.75
CA GLU A 145 0.14 -12.84 -10.37
C GLU A 145 0.91 -11.88 -9.47
N GLY A 146 0.44 -11.63 -8.26
CA GLY A 146 1.12 -10.85 -7.23
C GLY A 146 1.13 -9.34 -7.47
N ILE A 147 0.31 -8.84 -8.39
CA ILE A 147 0.14 -7.40 -8.64
C ILE A 147 -0.68 -6.78 -7.50
N LEU A 148 -1.76 -7.49 -7.11
CA LEU A 148 -2.69 -7.09 -6.05
C LEU A 148 -2.64 -8.00 -4.81
N ALA A 149 -1.64 -8.89 -4.71
CA ALA A 149 -1.46 -9.71 -3.51
C ALA A 149 -1.18 -8.82 -2.30
N ALA A 150 -1.74 -9.20 -1.15
CA ALA A 150 -1.50 -8.49 0.08
C ALA A 150 -0.01 -8.43 0.44
N GLU A 151 0.36 -7.31 1.02
CA GLU A 151 1.73 -6.93 1.34
C GLU A 151 1.88 -6.86 2.85
N GLU A 152 3.07 -7.23 3.33
CA GLU A 152 3.43 -7.07 4.73
C GLU A 152 3.31 -5.59 5.12
N LEU A 153 2.73 -5.34 6.29
CA LEU A 153 2.69 -4.01 6.87
C LEU A 153 4.09 -3.65 7.39
N ALA A 154 4.89 -3.05 6.51
CA ALA A 154 6.28 -2.68 6.79
C ALA A 154 6.58 -1.22 6.47
N GLY A 155 7.81 -0.80 6.81
CA GLY A 155 8.36 0.52 6.48
C GLY A 155 7.50 1.68 6.95
N GLU A 156 7.43 2.73 6.11
CA GLU A 156 6.77 3.98 6.47
C GLU A 156 5.25 3.83 6.61
N ARG A 157 4.63 2.88 5.90
CA ARG A 157 3.21 2.56 6.05
C ARG A 157 2.94 1.99 7.45
N ARG A 158 3.80 1.07 7.93
CA ARG A 158 3.73 0.52 9.29
C ARG A 158 3.88 1.62 10.33
N ASP A 159 4.89 2.49 10.18
CA ASP A 159 5.15 3.58 11.11
C ASP A 159 3.94 4.54 11.20
N THR A 160 3.36 4.93 10.05
CA THR A 160 2.15 5.74 10.00
C THR A 160 0.97 5.03 10.67
N VAL A 161 0.71 3.76 10.36
CA VAL A 161 -0.41 3.01 10.95
C VAL A 161 -0.30 2.91 12.47
N ILE A 162 0.90 2.61 13.00
CA ILE A 162 1.15 2.56 14.43
C ILE A 162 0.93 3.94 15.07
N HIS A 163 1.49 4.99 14.47
CA HIS A 163 1.31 6.36 14.95
C HIS A 163 -0.17 6.77 15.02
N LEU A 164 -0.92 6.51 13.94
CA LEU A 164 -2.35 6.79 13.88
C LEU A 164 -3.15 5.96 14.88
N THR A 165 -2.78 4.71 15.11
CA THR A 165 -3.46 3.87 16.13
C THR A 165 -3.27 4.43 17.54
N LYS A 166 -2.06 4.91 17.87
CA LYS A 166 -1.82 5.60 19.15
C LYS A 166 -2.64 6.89 19.26
N MET A 167 -2.71 7.68 18.20
CA MET A 167 -3.55 8.88 18.15
C MET A 167 -5.03 8.55 18.32
N LEU A 168 -5.53 7.54 17.61
CA LEU A 168 -6.92 7.07 17.68
C LEU A 168 -7.32 6.76 19.13
N ILE A 169 -6.48 6.01 19.85
CA ILE A 169 -6.73 5.63 21.25
C ILE A 169 -6.64 6.83 22.18
N LYS A 170 -5.68 7.73 21.96
CA LYS A 170 -5.56 8.97 22.74
C LYS A 170 -6.82 9.84 22.58
N GLU A 171 -7.27 10.07 21.36
CA GLU A 171 -8.45 10.89 21.09
C GLU A 171 -9.74 10.21 21.57
N HIS A 172 -9.81 8.88 21.51
CA HIS A 172 -10.90 8.12 22.12
C HIS A 172 -10.99 8.33 23.63
N ARG A 173 -9.85 8.21 24.35
CA ARG A 173 -9.78 8.47 25.80
C ARG A 173 -10.16 9.91 26.14
N ASN A 174 -9.86 10.86 25.25
CA ASN A 174 -10.24 12.27 25.38
C ASN A 174 -11.69 12.56 24.95
N LYS A 175 -12.46 11.56 24.50
CA LYS A 175 -13.82 11.69 23.96
C LYS A 175 -13.91 12.62 22.75
N ASN A 176 -12.83 12.78 22.00
CA ASN A 176 -12.78 13.59 20.78
C ASN A 176 -13.19 12.75 19.56
N TYR A 177 -14.48 12.36 19.51
CA TYR A 177 -14.97 11.40 18.54
C TYR A 177 -14.91 11.88 17.08
N ASN A 178 -14.93 13.20 16.86
CA ASN A 178 -14.73 13.76 15.52
C ASN A 178 -13.32 13.44 14.99
N GLU A 179 -12.31 13.54 15.84
CA GLU A 179 -10.95 13.22 15.46
C GLU A 179 -10.72 11.71 15.36
N VAL A 180 -11.34 10.92 16.25
CA VAL A 180 -11.38 9.45 16.15
C VAL A 180 -11.90 9.01 14.78
N ASN A 181 -13.00 9.60 14.31
CA ASN A 181 -13.60 9.25 13.01
C ASN A 181 -12.66 9.59 11.84
N LYS A 182 -11.96 10.73 11.89
CA LYS A 182 -10.97 11.11 10.86
C LYS A 182 -9.79 10.14 10.84
N ILE A 183 -9.23 9.84 12.01
CA ILE A 183 -8.08 8.95 12.15
C ILE A 183 -8.43 7.55 11.69
N ASN A 184 -9.60 7.02 12.09
CA ASN A 184 -10.03 5.71 11.67
C ASN A 184 -10.30 5.65 10.16
N HIS A 185 -10.87 6.70 9.57
CA HIS A 185 -11.05 6.73 8.12
C HIS A 185 -9.70 6.77 7.37
N ALA A 186 -8.70 7.47 7.90
CA ALA A 186 -7.33 7.43 7.37
C ALA A 186 -6.72 6.01 7.50
N LEU A 187 -6.92 5.33 8.64
CA LEU A 187 -6.50 3.94 8.83
C LEU A 187 -7.18 2.99 7.84
N GLN A 188 -8.48 3.14 7.60
CA GLN A 188 -9.23 2.36 6.60
C GLN A 188 -8.65 2.50 5.19
N ILE A 189 -8.28 3.71 4.77
CA ILE A 189 -7.61 3.98 3.49
C ILE A 189 -6.24 3.28 3.46
N LEU A 190 -5.48 3.34 4.55
CA LEU A 190 -4.14 2.76 4.65
C LEU A 190 -4.10 1.26 4.93
N LEU A 191 -5.19 0.60 5.35
CA LEU A 191 -5.20 -0.80 5.78
C LEU A 191 -6.18 -1.70 5.01
N ASN A 192 -6.94 -1.12 4.09
CA ASN A 192 -8.05 -1.79 3.42
C ASN A 192 -7.74 -3.20 2.90
N SER A 193 -8.77 -4.04 2.89
CA SER A 193 -8.79 -5.38 2.29
C SER A 193 -9.59 -5.47 0.99
N ASN A 194 -10.23 -4.39 0.53
CA ASN A 194 -10.99 -4.36 -0.71
C ASN A 194 -10.60 -3.20 -1.62
N LEU A 195 -9.89 -3.52 -2.71
CA LEU A 195 -9.50 -2.55 -3.74
C LEU A 195 -10.66 -1.70 -4.29
N GLY A 196 -11.83 -2.29 -4.58
CA GLY A 196 -12.91 -1.51 -5.20
C GLY A 196 -13.45 -0.43 -4.26
N ASP A 197 -13.48 -0.74 -2.96
CA ASP A 197 -13.86 0.24 -1.94
C ASP A 197 -12.71 1.21 -1.62
N ALA A 198 -11.44 0.79 -1.79
CA ALA A 198 -10.29 1.69 -1.70
C ALA A 198 -10.34 2.76 -2.81
N GLU A 199 -10.54 2.34 -4.07
CA GLU A 199 -10.66 3.26 -5.21
C GLU A 199 -11.83 4.23 -5.03
N ARG A 200 -12.96 3.76 -4.51
CA ARG A 200 -14.10 4.61 -4.15
C ARG A 200 -13.72 5.62 -3.06
N ALA A 201 -13.05 5.18 -2.00
CA ALA A 201 -12.61 6.08 -0.93
C ALA A 201 -11.62 7.13 -1.44
N TYR A 202 -10.72 6.77 -2.38
CA TYR A 202 -9.77 7.71 -2.98
C TYR A 202 -10.52 8.77 -3.81
N HIS A 203 -11.46 8.32 -4.65
CA HIS A 203 -12.32 9.22 -5.43
C HIS A 203 -13.08 10.20 -4.50
N ASP A 204 -13.69 9.68 -3.44
CA ASP A 204 -14.51 10.47 -2.53
C ASP A 204 -13.67 11.50 -1.76
N LEU A 205 -12.49 11.07 -1.26
CA LEU A 205 -11.56 11.94 -0.56
C LEU A 205 -11.01 13.04 -1.48
N TYR A 206 -10.73 12.72 -2.74
CA TYR A 206 -10.27 13.70 -3.73
C TYR A 206 -11.37 14.69 -4.12
N LYS A 207 -12.60 14.23 -4.37
CA LYS A 207 -13.74 15.08 -4.77
C LYS A 207 -14.34 15.85 -3.59
N GLY A 208 -13.90 15.60 -2.36
CA GLY A 208 -14.50 16.17 -1.15
C GLY A 208 -15.94 15.70 -0.94
N SER A 209 -16.29 14.53 -1.45
CA SER A 209 -17.65 13.98 -1.41
C SER A 209 -17.87 13.18 -0.13
N THR A 210 -19.00 13.42 0.54
CA THR A 210 -19.48 12.63 1.69
C THR A 210 -20.30 11.42 1.24
N SER A 211 -19.80 10.64 0.27
CA SER A 211 -20.53 9.46 -0.24
C SER A 211 -20.73 8.40 0.86
N ALA A 212 -21.62 7.41 0.62
CA ALA A 212 -22.00 6.35 1.57
C ALA A 212 -20.83 5.49 2.13
N ALA A 213 -19.65 5.51 1.49
CA ALA A 213 -18.44 4.88 2.03
C ALA A 213 -17.79 5.69 3.17
N SER A 214 -18.12 6.97 3.28
CA SER A 214 -17.52 7.95 4.21
C SER A 214 -18.49 9.05 4.70
N PRO A 215 -19.77 8.80 5.05
CA PRO A 215 -20.61 9.88 5.56
C PRO A 215 -20.07 10.39 6.91
N GLY A 216 -19.64 11.66 6.94
CA GLY A 216 -19.45 12.41 8.19
C GLY A 216 -18.07 12.39 8.84
N SER A 217 -17.03 11.81 8.23
CA SER A 217 -15.69 11.86 8.85
C SER A 217 -15.05 13.25 8.80
N GLY A 218 -15.41 14.09 7.82
CA GLY A 218 -14.76 15.39 7.60
C GLY A 218 -13.28 15.29 7.21
N LEU A 219 -12.84 14.13 6.72
CA LEU A 219 -11.48 13.92 6.21
C LEU A 219 -11.43 14.46 4.77
N THR A 220 -10.56 15.43 4.52
CA THR A 220 -10.25 15.94 3.18
C THR A 220 -8.88 15.44 2.74
N ASN A 221 -8.55 15.55 1.46
CA ASN A 221 -7.24 15.15 0.96
C ASN A 221 -6.09 15.92 1.64
N GLU A 222 -6.29 17.22 1.93
CA GLU A 222 -5.32 18.05 2.66
C GLU A 222 -5.13 17.58 4.10
N ASN A 223 -6.23 17.31 4.81
CA ASN A 223 -6.15 16.83 6.19
C ASN A 223 -5.64 15.38 6.25
N PHE A 224 -5.88 14.57 5.23
CA PHE A 224 -5.29 13.25 5.09
C PHE A 224 -3.76 13.34 4.90
N GLU A 225 -3.27 14.26 4.06
CA GLU A 225 -1.84 14.51 3.91
C GLU A 225 -1.20 15.01 5.20
N ALA A 226 -1.83 15.98 5.85
CA ALA A 226 -1.37 16.49 7.13
C ALA A 226 -1.32 15.39 8.21
N LEU A 227 -2.29 14.48 8.22
CA LEU A 227 -2.39 13.42 9.22
C LEU A 227 -1.42 12.26 8.95
N THR A 228 -1.23 11.89 7.68
CA THR A 228 -0.59 10.61 7.32
C THR A 228 0.73 10.75 6.58
N GLY A 229 1.01 11.92 6.00
CA GLY A 229 2.10 12.10 5.03
C GLY A 229 1.83 11.43 3.68
N TYR A 230 0.60 10.98 3.41
CA TYR A 230 0.14 10.46 2.13
C TYR A 230 -0.94 11.35 1.53
N LYS A 231 -1.00 11.42 0.21
CA LYS A 231 -1.98 12.21 -0.53
C LYS A 231 -2.64 11.38 -1.62
N ILE A 232 -3.90 11.66 -1.91
CA ILE A 232 -4.57 11.15 -3.10
C ILE A 232 -4.20 12.01 -4.31
N GLY A 233 -3.56 11.37 -5.29
CA GLY A 233 -3.32 11.90 -6.63
C GLY A 233 -4.29 11.30 -7.66
N PHE A 234 -4.17 11.73 -8.90
CA PHE A 234 -4.99 11.25 -10.00
C PHE A 234 -4.24 11.26 -11.33
N VAL A 235 -4.68 10.39 -12.24
CA VAL A 235 -4.29 10.38 -13.65
C VAL A 235 -5.46 10.89 -14.48
N GLY A 236 -5.19 11.71 -15.50
CA GLY A 236 -6.20 12.32 -16.37
C GLY A 236 -6.23 13.85 -16.26
N SER A 237 -7.31 14.46 -16.75
CA SER A 237 -7.52 15.92 -16.66
C SER A 237 -8.26 16.26 -15.37
N GLY A 238 -7.90 17.37 -14.70
CA GLY A 238 -8.39 17.68 -13.35
C GLY A 238 -9.91 17.82 -13.20
N SER A 239 -10.64 18.07 -14.29
CA SER A 239 -12.11 18.07 -14.29
C SER A 239 -12.73 16.67 -14.34
N ASP A 240 -12.01 15.68 -14.88
CA ASP A 240 -12.47 14.29 -15.05
C ASP A 240 -11.30 13.30 -14.89
N PRO A 241 -10.90 13.01 -13.64
CA PRO A 241 -9.84 12.04 -13.37
C PRO A 241 -10.28 10.63 -13.76
N SER A 242 -9.45 9.94 -14.55
CA SER A 242 -9.74 8.56 -14.99
C SER A 242 -9.40 7.52 -13.93
N GLN A 243 -8.40 7.80 -13.10
CA GLN A 243 -7.89 6.91 -12.05
C GLN A 243 -7.36 7.73 -10.87
N PHE A 244 -7.42 7.16 -9.67
CA PHE A 244 -6.87 7.74 -8.44
C PHE A 244 -5.76 6.85 -7.90
N TYR A 245 -4.76 7.46 -7.29
CA TYR A 245 -3.67 6.76 -6.62
C TYR A 245 -3.34 7.43 -5.30
N ILE A 246 -2.62 6.72 -4.43
CA ILE A 246 -2.04 7.26 -3.21
C ILE A 246 -0.53 7.45 -3.38
N GLU A 247 -0.03 8.60 -2.96
CA GLU A 247 1.38 8.98 -3.03
C GLU A 247 1.87 9.32 -1.63
N ARG A 248 3.08 8.89 -1.29
CA ARG A 248 3.73 9.33 -0.06
C ARG A 248 4.44 10.65 -0.29
N THR A 249 4.00 11.70 0.41
CA THR A 249 4.60 13.04 0.32
C THR A 249 5.55 13.34 1.48
N GLY A 250 5.36 12.66 2.63
CA GLY A 250 6.08 12.92 3.88
C GLY A 250 5.72 14.27 4.53
N LYS A 251 4.67 14.96 4.04
CA LYS A 251 4.26 16.30 4.50
C LYS A 251 3.18 16.23 5.58
N SER A 252 3.38 15.38 6.59
CA SER A 252 2.51 15.40 7.75
C SER A 252 2.71 16.70 8.56
N SER A 253 1.65 17.20 9.19
CA SER A 253 1.71 18.40 10.05
C SER A 253 2.49 18.15 11.34
N SER A 254 2.69 16.88 11.70
CA SER A 254 3.53 16.45 12.81
C SER A 254 4.43 15.31 12.35
N PRO A 255 5.71 15.27 12.76
CA PRO A 255 6.61 14.19 12.37
C PRO A 255 6.03 12.83 12.76
N ILE A 256 5.98 11.90 11.81
CA ILE A 256 5.58 10.51 12.08
C ILE A 256 6.81 9.79 12.63
N PRO A 257 6.79 9.36 13.90
CA PRO A 257 7.92 8.66 14.50
C PRO A 257 8.05 7.28 13.86
N LYS A 258 9.30 6.83 13.69
CA LYS A 258 9.56 5.43 13.39
C LYS A 258 9.06 4.56 14.54
N ALA A 259 8.27 3.55 14.25
CA ALA A 259 7.76 2.66 15.27
C ALA A 259 8.89 1.77 15.82
N GLY A 260 8.81 1.45 17.12
CA GLY A 260 9.74 0.54 17.76
C GLY A 260 9.78 -0.83 17.07
N PRO A 261 10.90 -1.58 17.17
CA PRO A 261 11.07 -2.85 16.48
C PRO A 261 10.06 -3.92 16.93
N GLY A 262 9.55 -3.83 18.17
CA GLY A 262 8.56 -4.74 18.72
C GLY A 262 7.12 -4.25 18.62
N GLU A 263 6.88 -3.03 18.09
CA GLU A 263 5.53 -2.48 18.07
C GLU A 263 4.66 -3.11 16.98
N TYR A 264 3.38 -3.29 17.28
CA TYR A 264 2.41 -3.80 16.32
C TYR A 264 1.00 -3.36 16.67
N VAL A 265 0.12 -3.37 15.66
CA VAL A 265 -1.31 -3.15 15.88
C VAL A 265 -1.98 -4.49 16.18
N THR A 266 -2.71 -4.52 17.28
CA THR A 266 -3.58 -5.61 17.71
C THR A 266 -4.96 -5.44 17.07
N VAL A 267 -5.47 -6.48 16.43
CA VAL A 267 -6.79 -6.49 15.81
C VAL A 267 -7.58 -7.74 16.18
N LEU A 268 -8.90 -7.62 16.19
CA LEU A 268 -9.78 -8.78 16.08
C LEU A 268 -10.03 -9.05 14.60
N ALA A 269 -9.91 -10.31 14.19
CA ALA A 269 -10.28 -10.75 12.86
C ALA A 269 -11.36 -11.84 12.97
N PRO A 270 -12.35 -11.86 12.07
CA PRO A 270 -13.33 -12.94 12.08
C PRO A 270 -12.67 -14.25 11.66
N GLU A 271 -13.15 -15.37 12.21
CA GLU A 271 -12.69 -16.71 11.84
C GLU A 271 -12.80 -16.93 10.32
N GLY A 272 -11.72 -17.46 9.72
CA GLY A 272 -11.65 -17.70 8.27
C GLY A 272 -11.36 -16.46 7.42
N TYR A 273 -11.03 -15.32 8.03
CA TYR A 273 -10.67 -14.11 7.28
C TYR A 273 -9.46 -14.34 6.37
N ASN A 274 -9.57 -13.89 5.13
CA ASN A 274 -8.53 -14.01 4.11
C ASN A 274 -8.46 -12.71 3.31
N ILE A 275 -7.30 -12.07 3.28
CA ILE A 275 -7.16 -10.78 2.58
C ILE A 275 -6.95 -10.95 1.07
N ASN A 276 -6.52 -12.13 0.62
CA ASN A 276 -6.21 -12.43 -0.78
C ASN A 276 -7.37 -13.07 -1.54
N THR A 277 -8.56 -13.23 -0.94
CA THR A 277 -9.72 -13.76 -1.65
C THR A 277 -10.51 -12.67 -2.36
N VAL A 278 -10.93 -12.93 -3.60
CA VAL A 278 -11.95 -12.10 -4.26
C VAL A 278 -13.34 -12.29 -3.66
N THR A 279 -13.58 -13.38 -2.91
CA THR A 279 -14.83 -13.56 -2.17
C THR A 279 -14.82 -12.59 -1.01
N LYS A 280 -15.90 -11.84 -0.84
CA LYS A 280 -16.02 -10.87 0.25
C LYS A 280 -15.91 -11.58 1.59
N ASN A 281 -15.00 -11.14 2.46
CA ASN A 281 -14.93 -11.62 3.84
C ASN A 281 -16.27 -11.41 4.56
N PRO A 282 -16.64 -12.30 5.49
CA PRO A 282 -17.94 -12.23 6.16
C PRO A 282 -18.08 -10.96 7.01
N SER A 283 -16.97 -10.43 7.52
CA SER A 283 -16.95 -9.19 8.30
C SER A 283 -15.54 -8.55 8.32
N GLN A 284 -15.42 -7.38 8.94
CA GLN A 284 -14.19 -6.56 8.94
C GLN A 284 -13.19 -7.00 10.01
N ARG A 285 -11.90 -6.72 9.83
CA ARG A 285 -10.96 -6.62 10.96
C ARG A 285 -11.28 -5.37 11.78
N VAL A 286 -10.98 -5.44 13.07
CA VAL A 286 -11.32 -4.41 14.05
C VAL A 286 -10.09 -4.07 14.89
N ILE A 287 -9.67 -2.81 14.90
CA ILE A 287 -8.69 -2.31 15.88
C ILE A 287 -9.39 -2.20 17.23
N VAL A 288 -8.78 -2.78 18.26
CA VAL A 288 -9.31 -2.77 19.63
C VAL A 288 -8.71 -1.62 20.46
N PRO A 289 -9.43 -1.06 21.46
CA PRO A 289 -8.89 -0.02 22.34
C PRO A 289 -7.69 -0.47 23.18
N ASP A 290 -7.64 -1.75 23.58
CA ASP A 290 -6.50 -2.34 24.27
C ASP A 290 -5.45 -2.80 23.25
N GLN A 291 -4.26 -2.20 23.29
CA GLN A 291 -3.17 -2.45 22.34
C GLN A 291 -1.89 -2.86 23.08
N PRO A 292 -1.75 -4.13 23.52
CA PRO A 292 -0.54 -4.62 24.17
C PRO A 292 0.72 -4.50 23.30
N GLY A 293 0.55 -4.41 21.99
CA GLY A 293 1.64 -4.22 21.03
C GLY A 293 2.11 -2.78 20.83
N LEU A 294 1.54 -1.80 21.54
CA LEU A 294 1.92 -0.39 21.42
C LEU A 294 2.51 0.12 22.74
N ASP A 295 3.73 0.67 22.66
CA ASP A 295 4.42 1.31 23.79
C ASP A 295 3.94 2.75 24.04
#